data_AF-A0A8S2TIM3-F1
#
_entry.id   AF-A0A8S2TIM3-F1
#
_cell.length_a   1.000
_cell.length_b   1.000
_cell.length_c   1.000
_cell.angle_alpha   90.00
_cell.angle_beta   90.00
_cell.angle_gamma   90.00
#
_symmetry.space_group_name_H-M   'P 1'
#
loop_
_entity.id
_entity.type
_entity.pdbx_description
1 polymer ?
#
loop_
_entity_poly.entity_id
_entity_poly.type
_entity_poly.pdbx_seq_one_letter_code
_entity_poly.pdbx_strand_id
1 'polypeptide(L)' 'MSMDSSSENNRHSRFFQDFEDPQPIGRGGFGKVCAATHKIDRRRCAIKCVKLTS' A
#
# COMPACT_ATOMS: atom_id res chain seq x y z
N MET A 1 24.25 -10.35 2.65
CA MET A 1 23.14 -9.38 2.52
C MET A 1 21.98 -9.94 3.32
N SER A 2 21.76 -9.41 4.51
CA SER A 2 20.71 -9.85 5.43
C SER A 2 19.34 -9.45 4.85
N MET A 3 18.57 -10.44 4.40
CA MET A 3 17.17 -10.25 4.04
C MET A 3 16.39 -10.01 5.34
N ASP A 4 15.88 -8.80 5.51
CA ASP A 4 14.94 -8.46 6.58
C ASP A 4 13.63 -9.22 6.34
N SER A 5 13.41 -10.24 7.17
CA SER A 5 12.27 -11.15 7.18
C SER A 5 10.92 -10.48 7.49
N SER A 6 10.88 -9.16 7.70
CA SER A 6 9.66 -8.37 7.90
C SER A 6 8.93 -8.02 6.58
N SER A 7 9.55 -8.26 5.43
CA SER A 7 9.09 -7.75 4.13
C SER A 7 8.19 -8.70 3.33
N GLU A 8 8.19 -10.00 3.63
CA GLU A 8 7.34 -10.98 2.92
C GLU A 8 5.88 -10.96 3.40
N ASN A 9 5.62 -10.64 4.67
CA ASN A 9 4.27 -10.65 5.24
C ASN A 9 3.36 -9.53 4.70
N ASN A 10 3.94 -8.48 4.10
CA ASN A 10 3.15 -7.35 3.59
C ASN A 10 2.55 -7.61 2.19
N ARG A 11 3.09 -8.58 1.44
CA ARG A 11 2.57 -8.94 0.10
C ARG A 11 1.19 -9.63 0.15
N HIS A 12 0.79 -10.12 1.32
CA HIS A 12 -0.51 -10.76 1.55
C HIS A 12 -1.58 -9.81 2.10
N SER A 13 -1.32 -8.50 2.17
CA SER A 13 -2.34 -7.54 2.60
C SER A 13 -3.44 -7.36 1.55
N ARG A 14 -4.68 -7.09 2.00
CA ARG A 14 -5.80 -6.75 1.11
C ARG A 14 -5.47 -5.63 0.13
N PHE A 15 -4.56 -4.73 0.51
CA PHE A 15 -4.09 -3.67 -0.37
C PHE A 15 -3.47 -4.21 -1.67
N PHE A 16 -2.57 -5.19 -1.62
CA PHE A 16 -1.99 -5.79 -2.83
C PHE A 16 -2.89 -6.86 -3.47
N GLN A 17 -3.83 -7.44 -2.71
CA GLN A 17 -4.84 -8.35 -3.26
C GLN A 17 -5.86 -7.62 -4.13
N ASP A 18 -6.36 -6.46 -3.69
CA ASP A 18 -7.48 -5.77 -4.34
C ASP A 18 -7.04 -4.67 -5.31
N PHE A 19 -5.80 -4.15 -5.16
CA PHE A 19 -5.28 -3.05 -5.97
C PHE A 19 -4.02 -3.45 -6.75
N GLU A 20 -3.88 -2.85 -7.93
CA GLU A 20 -2.71 -2.95 -8.81
C GLU A 20 -2.04 -1.58 -9.00
N ASP A 21 -0.77 -1.62 -9.41
CA ASP A 21 0.07 -0.45 -9.69
C ASP A 21 0.09 0.64 -8.59
N PRO A 22 0.37 0.29 -7.32
CA PRO A 22 0.43 1.28 -6.26
C PRO A 22 1.60 2.25 -6.48
N GLN A 23 1.29 3.52 -6.73
CA GLN A 23 2.25 4.60 -6.91
C GLN A 23 2.19 5.57 -5.72
N PRO A 24 3.27 5.83 -4.99
CA PRO A 24 3.27 6.83 -3.93
C PRO A 24 3.05 8.23 -4.52
N ILE A 25 2.04 8.95 -4.04
CA ILE A 25 1.70 10.31 -4.50
C ILE A 25 1.81 11.38 -3.41
N GLY A 26 2.02 10.97 -2.16
CA GLY A 26 2.20 11.90 -1.05
C GLY A 26 2.59 11.24 0.26
N ARG A 27 3.12 12.03 1.19
CA ARG A 27 3.43 11.62 2.57
C ARG A 27 3.08 12.76 3.51
N GLY A 28 2.64 12.43 4.72
CA GLY A 28 2.34 13.42 5.75
C GLY A 28 1.90 12.78 7.06
N GLY A 29 2.25 13.41 8.17
CA GLY A 29 1.91 13.00 9.53
C GLY A 29 1.97 11.49 9.74
N PHE A 30 0.80 10.88 9.89
CA PHE A 30 0.61 9.46 10.21
C PHE A 30 0.87 8.46 9.07
N GLY A 31 1.29 8.89 7.87
CA GLY A 31 1.53 7.91 6.81
C GLY A 31 1.82 8.45 5.41
N LYS A 32 1.42 7.65 4.41
CA LYS A 32 1.58 7.93 2.97
C LYS A 32 0.26 7.81 2.22
N VAL A 33 0.17 8.42 1.06
CA VAL A 33 -0.94 8.24 0.11
C VAL A 33 -0.39 7.59 -1.14
N CYS A 34 -1.08 6.56 -1.62
CA CYS A 34 -0.78 5.87 -2.87
C CYS A 34 -1.94 6.05 -3.86
N ALA A 35 -1.65 6.33 -5.13
CA ALA A 35 -2.58 6.12 -6.22
C ALA A 35 -2.53 4.65 -6.62
N ALA A 36 -3.67 3.98 -6.72
CA ALA A 36 -3.75 2.60 -7.20
C ALA A 36 -5.06 2.36 -7.96
N THR A 37 -5.08 1.33 -8.79
CA THR A 37 -6.28 0.91 -9.54
C THR A 37 -6.90 -0.30 -8.85
N HIS A 38 -8.19 -0.25 -8.55
CA HIS A 38 -8.89 -1.41 -8.00
C HIS A 38 -9.15 -2.44 -9.11
N LYS A 39 -8.87 -3.72 -8.85
CA LYS A 39 -8.82 -4.76 -9.89
C LYS A 39 -10.19 -5.10 -10.50
N ILE A 40 -11.28 -4.98 -9.73
CA ILE A 40 -12.63 -5.38 -10.17
C ILE A 40 -13.31 -4.26 -10.96
N ASP A 41 -13.42 -3.06 -10.38
CA ASP A 41 -14.16 -1.95 -10.97
C ASP A 41 -13.29 -1.00 -11.81
N ARG A 42 -11.96 -1.27 -11.88
CA ARG A 42 -10.96 -0.50 -12.63
C ARG A 42 -10.88 0.98 -12.27
N ARG A 43 -11.41 1.37 -11.11
CA ARG A 43 -11.34 2.77 -10.66
C ARG A 43 -9.98 3.07 -10.05
N ARG A 44 -9.40 4.20 -10.47
CA ARG A 44 -8.17 4.74 -9.88
C ARG A 44 -8.53 5.60 -8.67
N CYS A 45 -7.92 5.31 -7.53
CA CYS A 45 -8.22 6.01 -6.27
C CYS A 45 -6.94 6.38 -5.51
N ALA A 46 -7.07 7.36 -4.60
CA ALA A 46 -6.05 7.71 -3.64
C ALA A 46 -6.31 6.97 -2.32
N ILE A 47 -5.34 6.19 -1.87
CA ILE A 47 -5.43 5.31 -0.69
C ILE A 47 -4.46 5.82 0.36
N LYS A 48 -4.99 6.19 1.54
CA LYS A 48 -4.16 6.62 2.68
C LYS A 48 -3.70 5.41 3.48
N CYS A 49 -2.40 5.14 3.45
CA CYS A 49 -1.75 4.09 4.24
C CYS A 49 -1.23 4.70 5.55
N VAL A 50 -1.88 4.37 6.66
CA VAL A 50 -1.51 4.86 8.01
C VAL A 50 -0.61 3.84 8.70
N LYS A 51 0.48 4.31 9.33
CA LYS A 51 1.31 3.47 10.20
C LYS A 51 0.66 3.43 11.59
N LEU A 52 0.21 2.24 12.00
CA LEU A 52 -0.18 2.00 13.39
C LEU A 52 1.09 1.85 14.22
N THR A 53 1.32 2.75 15.17
CA THR A 53 2.39 2.61 16.17
C THR A 53 1.82 1.81 17.35
N SER A 54 2.55 0.77 17.75
CA SER A 54 2.33 0.02 18.99
C SER A 54 2.87 0.78 20.20
#